data_AF-A0A660UE54-F1
#
_entry.id   AF-A0A660UE54-F1
#
_cell.length_a   1.000
_cell.length_b   1.000
_cell.length_c   1.000
_cell.angle_alpha   90.00
_cell.angle_beta   90.00
_cell.angle_gamma   90.00
#
_symmetry.space_group_name_H-M   'P 1'
#
loop_
_entity.id
_entity.type
_entity.pdbx_description
1 polymer ?
#
loop_
_entity_poly.entity_id
_entity_poly.type
_entity_poly.pdbx_seq_one_letter_code
_entity_poly.pdbx_strand_id
1 'polypeptide(L)'
;MVRTEVGDHNVISEMKKRKCSFGGEKCGHFIFYNKIPTGDGLLASIEILKLFKRGLIKRFMPKIYLLPQKRGNIKITKKTPLEKLHFIQSAVKKAENLLKEGRIMIRYSGTEDLIRVLVEGKNYKDIEKIFEMITKSIKKEDIYDSSCDTCSRKINKNISINRIKRQTTSENL
;
A
#
# COMPACT_ATOMS: atom_id res chain seq x y z
N MET A 1 -6.76 14.68 -5.90
CA MET A 1 -6.28 13.33 -6.24
C MET A 1 -7.46 12.38 -6.21
N VAL A 2 -7.73 11.67 -7.30
CA VAL A 2 -8.82 10.68 -7.40
C VAL A 2 -8.25 9.31 -7.06
N ARG A 3 -9.01 8.49 -6.32
CA ARG A 3 -8.64 7.11 -6.00
C ARG A 3 -9.69 6.17 -6.55
N THR A 4 -9.23 5.05 -7.06
CA THR A 4 -10.06 3.96 -7.58
C THR A 4 -9.80 2.71 -6.78
N GLU A 5 -10.65 1.71 -6.98
CA GLU A 5 -10.30 0.35 -6.65
C GLU A 5 -9.06 -0.09 -7.44
N VAL A 6 -8.38 -1.12 -6.94
CA VAL A 6 -7.17 -1.67 -7.58
C VAL A 6 -7.55 -2.31 -8.91
N GLY A 7 -6.70 -2.15 -9.93
CA GLY A 7 -6.93 -2.62 -11.29
C GLY A 7 -6.76 -1.49 -12.30
N ASP A 8 -5.99 -1.75 -13.35
CA ASP A 8 -5.78 -0.88 -14.51
C ASP A 8 -7.08 -0.43 -15.17
N HIS A 9 -8.04 -1.34 -15.34
CA HIS A 9 -9.37 -1.03 -15.88
C HIS A 9 -10.10 0.04 -15.06
N ASN A 10 -10.04 -0.05 -13.74
CA ASN A 10 -10.68 0.93 -12.85
C ASN A 10 -10.02 2.30 -12.97
N VAL A 11 -8.68 2.33 -13.11
CA VAL A 11 -7.93 3.56 -13.35
C VAL A 11 -8.35 4.19 -14.69
N ILE A 12 -8.33 3.43 -15.79
CA ILE A 12 -8.69 3.94 -17.13
C ILE A 12 -10.14 4.44 -17.17
N SER A 13 -11.07 3.67 -16.61
CA SER A 13 -12.49 4.03 -16.55
C SER A 13 -12.69 5.38 -15.83
N GLU A 14 -12.06 5.55 -14.67
CA GLU A 14 -12.16 6.79 -13.90
C GLU A 14 -11.44 7.96 -14.60
N MET A 15 -10.30 7.71 -15.23
CA MET A 15 -9.60 8.71 -16.04
C MET A 15 -10.46 9.19 -17.21
N LYS A 16 -11.17 8.29 -17.91
CA LYS A 16 -12.09 8.64 -18.99
C LYS A 16 -13.27 9.48 -18.48
N LYS A 17 -13.90 9.02 -17.39
CA LYS A 17 -15.04 9.71 -16.75
C LYS A 17 -14.70 11.13 -16.32
N ARG A 18 -13.48 11.34 -15.82
CA ARG A 18 -13.02 12.63 -15.27
C ARG A 18 -12.11 13.42 -16.20
N LYS A 19 -11.87 12.93 -17.43
CA LYS A 19 -10.96 13.53 -18.41
C LYS A 19 -9.56 13.79 -17.84
N CYS A 20 -9.04 12.85 -17.05
CA CYS A 20 -7.71 12.95 -16.46
C CYS A 20 -6.61 12.59 -17.49
N SER A 21 -5.52 13.35 -17.48
CA SER A 21 -4.40 13.17 -18.41
C SER A 21 -3.30 12.21 -17.92
N PHE A 22 -3.24 11.96 -16.60
CA PHE A 22 -2.24 11.10 -15.97
C PHE A 22 -2.87 10.24 -14.87
N GLY A 23 -2.48 8.96 -14.83
CA GLY A 23 -2.88 8.01 -13.81
C GLY A 23 -1.91 6.85 -13.74
N GLY A 24 -2.16 5.93 -12.82
CA GLY A 24 -1.35 4.72 -12.72
C GLY A 24 -1.46 4.03 -11.38
N GLU A 25 -0.74 2.92 -11.29
CA GLU A 25 -0.74 2.03 -10.14
C GLU A 25 0.64 1.98 -9.45
N LYS A 26 0.66 1.54 -8.18
CA LYS A 26 1.89 1.41 -7.40
C LYS A 26 2.92 0.44 -8.00
N CYS A 27 2.51 -0.45 -8.90
CA CYS A 27 3.40 -1.40 -9.59
C CYS A 27 4.27 -0.75 -10.68
N GLY A 28 4.02 0.51 -11.04
CA GLY A 28 4.72 1.19 -12.13
C GLY A 28 3.97 1.19 -13.46
N HIS A 29 2.72 0.72 -13.49
CA HIS A 29 1.82 0.87 -14.63
C HIS A 29 1.33 2.32 -14.70
N PHE A 30 2.01 3.17 -15.48
CA PHE A 30 1.67 4.58 -15.66
C PHE A 30 0.95 4.83 -16.98
N ILE A 31 -0.12 5.61 -16.94
CA ILE A 31 -0.98 5.91 -18.07
C ILE A 31 -0.91 7.41 -18.37
N PHE A 32 -0.41 7.74 -19.57
CA PHE A 32 -0.40 9.09 -20.11
C PHE A 32 -1.51 9.20 -21.13
N TYR A 33 -2.74 9.40 -20.67
CA TYR A 33 -3.96 9.26 -21.48
C TYR A 33 -3.97 10.17 -22.72
N ASN A 34 -3.31 11.32 -22.65
CA ASN A 34 -3.19 12.25 -23.78
C ASN A 34 -2.24 11.75 -24.89
N LYS A 35 -1.47 10.68 -24.66
CA LYS A 35 -0.50 10.12 -25.59
C LYS A 35 -0.89 8.71 -26.00
N ILE A 36 -1.07 7.84 -25.00
CA ILE A 36 -1.44 6.43 -25.19
C ILE A 36 -2.49 6.10 -24.11
N PRO A 37 -3.69 5.64 -24.48
CA PRO A 37 -4.78 5.34 -23.54
C PRO A 37 -4.62 3.98 -22.84
N THR A 38 -3.38 3.51 -22.68
CA THR A 38 -2.99 2.31 -21.94
C THR A 38 -1.69 2.58 -21.19
N GLY A 39 -1.35 1.72 -20.24
CA GLY A 39 -0.06 1.83 -19.56
C GLY A 39 1.09 1.39 -20.46
N ASP A 40 2.11 2.23 -20.53
CA ASP A 40 3.30 1.99 -21.35
C ASP A 40 4.56 2.34 -20.54
N GLY A 41 5.36 1.32 -20.24
CA GLY A 41 6.59 1.45 -19.47
C GLY A 41 7.72 2.16 -20.23
N LEU A 42 7.78 2.04 -21.55
CA LEU A 42 8.79 2.71 -22.38
C LEU A 42 8.47 4.20 -22.46
N LEU A 43 7.21 4.54 -22.72
CA LEU A 43 6.76 5.93 -22.68
C LEU A 43 7.01 6.54 -21.30
N ALA A 44 6.66 5.84 -20.21
CA ALA A 44 6.93 6.30 -18.86
C ALA A 44 8.43 6.56 -18.62
N SER A 45 9.29 5.64 -19.09
CA SER A 45 10.74 5.77 -18.99
C SER A 45 11.25 7.00 -19.74
N ILE A 46 10.78 7.23 -20.97
CA ILE A 46 11.12 8.41 -21.77
C ILE A 46 10.67 9.70 -21.07
N GLU A 47 9.46 9.73 -20.51
CA GLU A 47 8.98 10.90 -19.78
C GLU A 47 9.80 11.19 -18.52
N ILE A 48 10.21 10.15 -17.79
CA ILE A 48 11.12 10.29 -16.64
C ILE A 48 12.49 10.82 -17.10
N LEU A 49 13.05 10.30 -18.19
CA LEU A 49 14.33 10.80 -18.75
C LEU A 49 14.25 12.27 -19.17
N LYS A 50 13.11 12.71 -19.74
CA LYS A 50 12.88 14.14 -20.02
C LYS A 50 12.90 14.99 -18.74
N LEU A 51 12.37 14.48 -17.63
CA LEU A 51 12.43 15.16 -16.34
C LEU A 51 13.86 15.21 -15.77
N PHE A 52 14.67 14.15 -15.96
CA PHE A 52 16.10 14.15 -15.64
C PHE A 52 16.85 15.23 -16.44
N LYS A 53 16.67 15.25 -17.77
CA LYS A 53 17.32 16.23 -18.66
C LYS A 53 16.99 17.68 -18.26
N ARG A 54 15.77 17.94 -17.77
CA ARG A 54 15.33 19.26 -17.29
C ARG A 54 15.75 19.59 -15.86
N GLY A 55 16.47 18.70 -15.17
CA GLY A 55 16.87 18.88 -13.77
C GLY A 55 15.72 18.86 -12.76
N LEU A 56 14.52 18.44 -13.18
CA LEU A 56 13.31 18.54 -12.35
C LEU A 56 13.24 17.48 -11.26
N ILE A 57 13.81 16.30 -11.50
CA ILE A 57 13.76 15.20 -10.52
C ILE A 57 14.50 15.59 -9.24
N LYS A 58 15.71 16.14 -9.33
CA LYS A 58 16.46 16.61 -8.15
C LYS A 58 15.69 17.69 -7.38
N ARG A 59 14.92 18.53 -8.08
CA ARG A 59 14.10 19.59 -7.47
C ARG A 59 12.87 19.08 -6.71
N PHE A 60 12.25 18.01 -7.20
CA PHE A 60 10.98 17.49 -6.64
C PHE A 60 11.16 16.27 -5.72
N MET A 61 12.21 15.48 -5.89
CA MET A 61 12.45 14.27 -5.09
C MET A 61 12.51 14.55 -3.57
N PRO A 62 13.10 15.66 -3.07
CA PRO A 62 13.08 16.00 -1.65
C PRO A 62 11.67 16.27 -1.09
N LYS A 63 10.67 16.54 -1.95
CA LYS A 63 9.30 16.84 -1.56
C LYS A 63 8.39 15.61 -1.50
N ILE A 64 8.90 14.43 -1.88
CA ILE A 64 8.16 13.17 -1.86
C ILE A 64 8.51 12.43 -0.57
N TYR A 65 7.60 12.50 0.41
CA TYR A 65 7.73 11.77 1.67
C TYR A 65 6.86 10.52 1.63
N LEU A 66 7.51 9.35 1.54
CA LEU A 66 6.81 8.08 1.71
C LEU A 66 6.60 7.82 3.20
N LEU A 67 5.35 7.61 3.60
CA LEU A 67 5.05 7.19 4.97
C LEU A 67 5.55 5.74 5.18
N PRO A 68 6.13 5.44 6.36
CA PRO A 68 6.32 4.07 6.80
C PRO A 68 5.04 3.24 6.67
N GLN A 69 5.19 1.97 6.31
CA GLN A 69 4.06 1.07 6.08
C GLN A 69 4.35 -0.35 6.55
N LYS A 70 3.34 -1.02 7.10
CA LYS A 70 3.34 -2.46 7.41
C LYS A 70 2.22 -3.13 6.63
N ARG A 71 2.54 -4.29 6.03
CA ARG A 71 1.61 -5.08 5.22
C ARG A 71 1.61 -6.52 5.68
N GLY A 72 0.49 -7.21 5.52
CA GLY A 72 0.44 -8.66 5.70
C GLY A 72 -0.77 -9.29 5.05
N ASN A 73 -0.63 -10.60 4.84
CA ASN A 73 -1.63 -11.46 4.22
C ASN A 73 -2.07 -12.48 5.29
N ILE A 74 -3.37 -12.56 5.54
CA ILE A 74 -3.95 -13.44 6.56
C ILE A 74 -4.90 -14.39 5.86
N LYS A 75 -4.64 -15.70 5.98
CA LYS A 75 -5.48 -16.74 5.37
C LYS A 75 -6.86 -16.77 6.03
N ILE A 76 -7.86 -17.08 5.22
CA ILE A 76 -9.25 -17.17 5.64
C ILE A 76 -9.88 -18.42 5.03
N THR A 77 -10.96 -18.90 5.64
CA THR A 77 -11.76 -20.02 5.15
C THR A 77 -12.90 -19.57 4.23
N LYS A 78 -13.38 -18.33 4.39
CA LYS A 78 -14.49 -17.78 3.61
C LYS A 78 -14.44 -16.25 3.51
N LYS A 79 -14.98 -15.71 2.40
CA LYS A 79 -15.09 -14.27 2.13
C LYS A 79 -16.45 -13.73 2.56
N THR A 80 -16.61 -13.46 3.85
CA THR A 80 -17.79 -12.76 4.39
C THR A 80 -17.66 -11.25 4.12
N PRO A 81 -18.73 -10.50 3.79
CA PRO A 81 -18.65 -9.04 3.68
C PRO A 81 -17.99 -8.40 4.92
N LEU A 82 -16.99 -7.54 4.72
CA LEU A 82 -16.18 -6.98 5.82
C LEU A 82 -17.02 -6.15 6.80
N GLU A 83 -18.14 -5.62 6.35
CA GLU A 83 -19.10 -4.84 7.12
C GLU A 83 -19.79 -5.69 8.20
N LYS A 84 -19.88 -7.00 7.99
CA LYS A 84 -20.51 -7.95 8.93
C LYS A 84 -19.55 -8.46 10.01
N LEU A 85 -18.25 -8.16 9.91
CA LEU A 85 -17.20 -8.67 10.78
C LEU A 85 -16.95 -7.71 11.95
N HIS A 86 -17.64 -7.95 13.06
CA HIS A 86 -17.73 -7.00 14.17
C HIS A 86 -16.38 -6.71 14.85
N PHE A 87 -15.52 -7.73 15.02
CA PHE A 87 -14.21 -7.55 15.63
C PHE A 87 -13.29 -6.72 14.73
N ILE A 88 -13.33 -6.95 13.42
CA ILE A 88 -12.57 -6.14 12.45
C ILE A 88 -13.06 -4.69 12.47
N GLN A 89 -14.37 -4.46 12.36
CA GLN A 89 -14.94 -3.10 12.35
C GLN A 89 -14.59 -2.32 13.63
N SER A 90 -14.71 -2.97 14.79
CA SER A 90 -14.32 -2.37 16.08
C SER A 90 -12.83 -2.03 16.15
N ALA A 91 -11.97 -2.92 15.66
CA ALA A 91 -10.53 -2.68 15.62
C ALA A 91 -10.14 -1.55 14.66
N VAL A 92 -10.76 -1.48 13.47
CA VAL A 92 -10.53 -0.41 12.50
C VAL A 92 -10.91 0.93 13.10
N LYS A 93 -12.10 1.06 13.72
CA LYS A 93 -12.53 2.31 14.36
C LYS A 93 -11.57 2.77 15.45
N LYS A 94 -11.06 1.85 16.28
CA LYS A 94 -10.04 2.16 17.29
C LYS A 94 -8.72 2.57 16.65
N ALA A 95 -8.33 1.90 15.58
CA ALA A 95 -7.09 2.19 14.86
C ALA A 95 -7.12 3.55 14.17
N GLU A 96 -8.25 3.94 13.59
CA GLU A 96 -8.44 5.27 12.98
C GLU A 96 -8.26 6.39 14.01
N ASN A 97 -8.75 6.20 15.24
CA ASN A 97 -8.53 7.17 16.33
C ASN A 97 -7.06 7.28 16.77
N LEU A 98 -6.30 6.19 16.69
CA LEU A 98 -4.87 6.17 17.03
C LEU A 98 -4.01 6.73 15.89
N LEU A 99 -4.48 6.63 14.65
CA LEU A 99 -3.75 7.02 13.45
C LEU A 99 -4.04 8.48 13.08
N LYS A 100 -3.29 9.42 13.66
CA LYS A 100 -3.43 10.86 13.34
C LYS A 100 -3.17 11.17 11.86
N GLU A 101 -2.14 10.54 11.29
CA GLU A 101 -1.77 10.69 9.89
C GLU A 101 -1.38 9.35 9.31
N GLY A 102 -2.05 8.95 8.23
CA GLY A 102 -1.85 7.66 7.62
C GLY A 102 -3.09 7.13 6.93
N ARG A 103 -3.10 5.81 6.68
CA ARG A 103 -4.30 5.08 6.27
C ARG A 103 -4.23 3.62 6.64
N ILE A 104 -5.40 3.03 6.80
CA ILE A 104 -5.59 1.59 6.96
C ILE A 104 -6.35 1.11 5.73
N MET A 105 -5.94 -0.02 5.17
CA MET A 105 -6.62 -0.65 4.05
C MET A 105 -6.71 -2.14 4.31
N ILE A 106 -7.94 -2.63 4.41
CA ILE A 106 -8.27 -4.04 4.59
C ILE A 106 -9.12 -4.44 3.39
N ARG A 107 -8.73 -5.51 2.71
CA ARG A 107 -9.49 -6.05 1.57
C ARG A 107 -9.25 -7.53 1.39
N TYR A 108 -10.18 -8.21 0.75
CA TYR A 108 -9.96 -9.56 0.25
C TYR A 108 -9.00 -9.58 -0.94
N SER A 109 -8.29 -10.69 -1.09
CA SER A 109 -7.67 -11.03 -2.37
C SER A 109 -8.73 -11.47 -3.37
N GLY A 110 -8.60 -11.01 -4.62
CA GLY A 110 -9.47 -11.46 -5.72
C GLY A 110 -9.19 -12.91 -6.13
N THR A 111 -7.93 -13.35 -6.06
CA THR A 111 -7.48 -14.65 -6.59
C THR A 111 -7.18 -15.69 -5.51
N GLU A 112 -7.09 -15.28 -4.25
CA GLU A 112 -6.65 -16.14 -3.14
C GLU A 112 -7.62 -16.01 -1.96
N ASP A 113 -7.64 -17.03 -1.09
CA ASP A 113 -8.41 -17.00 0.17
C ASP A 113 -7.59 -16.37 1.29
N LEU A 114 -7.37 -15.06 1.13
CA LEU A 114 -6.69 -14.24 2.12
C LEU A 114 -7.25 -12.82 2.22
N ILE A 115 -7.12 -12.25 3.41
CA ILE A 115 -7.27 -10.82 3.69
C ILE A 115 -5.90 -10.15 3.60
N ARG A 116 -5.85 -9.05 2.86
CA ARG A 116 -4.69 -8.16 2.77
C ARG A 116 -4.90 -6.97 3.70
N VAL A 117 -3.97 -6.77 4.61
CA VAL A 117 -3.95 -5.65 5.55
C VAL A 117 -2.75 -4.76 5.23
N LEU A 118 -3.00 -3.46 5.11
CA LEU A 118 -1.98 -2.41 5.00
C LEU A 118 -2.27 -1.35 6.04
N VAL A 119 -1.24 -0.95 6.78
CA VAL A 119 -1.26 0.19 7.69
C VAL A 119 -0.09 1.09 7.32
N GLU A 120 -0.37 2.34 6.95
CA GLU A 120 0.60 3.38 6.64
C GLU A 120 0.46 4.51 7.67
N GLY A 121 1.56 5.11 8.13
CA GLY A 121 1.53 6.20 9.11
C GLY A 121 2.90 6.82 9.41
N LYS A 122 2.96 7.89 10.20
CA LYS A 122 4.23 8.58 10.53
C LYS A 122 5.14 7.80 11.48
N ASN A 123 4.58 7.14 12.49
CA ASN A 123 5.32 6.47 13.55
C ASN A 123 5.26 4.95 13.38
N TYR A 124 6.42 4.31 13.25
CA TYR A 124 6.53 2.86 13.08
C TYR A 124 5.94 2.07 14.27
N LYS A 125 6.11 2.56 15.51
CA LYS A 125 5.57 1.88 16.69
C LYS A 125 4.03 1.86 16.68
N ASP A 126 3.41 2.96 16.27
CA ASP A 126 1.95 3.05 16.16
C ASP A 126 1.44 2.15 15.03
N ILE A 127 2.13 2.14 13.89
CA ILE A 127 1.83 1.23 12.77
C ILE A 127 1.87 -0.23 13.22
N GLU A 128 2.92 -0.63 13.94
CA GLU A 128 3.08 -2.00 14.41
C GLU A 128 1.98 -2.40 15.39
N LYS A 129 1.69 -1.55 16.37
CA LYS A 129 0.62 -1.75 17.35
C LYS A 129 -0.75 -1.87 16.67
N ILE A 130 -1.05 -0.98 15.73
CA ILE A 130 -2.31 -1.00 14.96
C ILE A 130 -2.41 -2.27 14.11
N PHE A 131 -1.33 -2.63 13.40
CA PHE A 131 -1.29 -3.81 12.56
C PHE A 131 -1.53 -5.08 13.37
N GLU A 132 -0.90 -5.21 14.54
CA GLU A 132 -1.12 -6.33 15.44
C GLU A 132 -2.54 -6.37 16.00
N MET A 133 -3.11 -5.21 16.36
CA MET A 133 -4.49 -5.11 16.85
C MET A 133 -5.48 -5.60 15.79
N ILE A 134 -5.32 -5.18 14.53
CA ILE A 134 -6.16 -5.62 13.41
C ILE A 134 -5.93 -7.11 13.11
N THR A 135 -4.69 -7.58 13.13
CA THR A 135 -4.40 -9.01 12.88
C THR A 135 -5.06 -9.87 13.96
N LYS A 136 -4.99 -9.46 15.24
CA LYS A 136 -5.63 -10.14 16.36
C LYS A 136 -7.15 -10.12 16.25
N SER A 137 -7.77 -9.05 15.74
CA SER A 137 -9.21 -9.02 15.55
C SER A 137 -9.65 -9.95 14.43
N ILE A 138 -8.91 -10.03 13.33
CA ILE A 138 -9.18 -10.99 12.24
C ILE A 138 -9.14 -12.44 12.76
N LYS A 139 -8.16 -12.76 13.63
CA LYS A 139 -8.05 -14.09 14.25
C LYS A 139 -9.22 -14.47 15.17
N LYS A 140 -10.01 -13.50 15.63
CA LYS A 140 -11.21 -13.73 16.45
C LYS A 140 -12.47 -13.93 15.62
N GLU A 141 -12.43 -13.61 14.34
CA GLU A 141 -13.55 -13.82 13.44
C GLU A 141 -13.61 -15.29 13.00
N ASP A 142 -14.82 -15.80 12.77
CA ASP A 142 -15.09 -17.18 12.33
C ASP A 142 -14.58 -17.48 10.91
N ILE A 143 -13.98 -16.49 10.24
CA ILE A 143 -13.41 -16.62 8.91
C ILE A 143 -11.93 -16.99 8.95
N TYR A 144 -11.28 -16.96 10.12
CA TYR A 144 -9.85 -17.18 10.24
C TYR A 144 -9.47 -18.65 10.04
N ASP A 145 -8.44 -18.89 9.23
CA ASP A 145 -7.85 -20.22 9.05
C ASP A 145 -6.67 -20.42 10.03
N SER A 146 -6.89 -21.24 11.06
CA SER A 146 -5.92 -21.56 12.11
C SER A 146 -4.85 -22.59 11.69
N SER A 147 -5.02 -23.26 10.55
CA SER A 147 -4.16 -24.38 10.10
C SER A 147 -2.70 -23.96 9.84
N CYS A 148 -2.43 -22.66 9.72
CA CYS A 148 -1.14 -22.14 9.26
C CYS A 148 -0.34 -21.37 10.34
N ASP A 149 -0.80 -21.31 11.59
CA ASP A 149 -0.14 -20.53 12.65
C ASP A 149 1.27 -21.05 13.03
N THR A 150 1.62 -22.27 12.61
CA THR A 150 2.96 -22.85 12.74
C THR A 150 4.03 -22.15 11.89
N CYS A 151 3.66 -21.37 10.87
CA CYS A 151 4.62 -20.71 9.96
C CYS A 151 5.06 -19.30 10.41
N SER A 152 4.36 -18.69 11.38
CA SER A 152 4.62 -17.32 11.85
C SER A 152 5.97 -17.12 12.55
N ARG A 153 6.70 -18.20 12.90
CA ARG A 153 8.07 -18.11 13.48
C ARG A 153 9.14 -17.67 12.48
N LYS A 154 8.88 -17.68 11.16
CA LYS A 154 9.85 -17.22 10.15
C LYS A 154 9.80 -15.71 9.83
N ILE A 155 8.81 -14.98 10.33
CA ILE A 155 8.64 -13.54 10.02
C ILE A 155 9.68 -12.66 10.73
N ASN A 156 10.27 -13.14 11.84
CA ASN A 156 11.26 -12.37 12.61
C ASN A 156 12.69 -12.34 12.01
N LYS A 157 12.99 -13.02 10.90
CA LYS A 157 14.34 -13.00 10.31
C LYS A 157 14.57 -11.97 9.20
N ASN A 158 13.52 -11.35 8.63
CA ASN A 158 13.67 -10.40 7.53
C ASN A 158 13.53 -8.91 7.93
N ILE A 159 13.42 -8.60 9.23
CA ILE A 159 13.28 -7.23 9.74
C ILE A 159 14.66 -6.51 9.85
N SER A 160 15.77 -7.20 9.59
CA SER A 160 17.11 -6.64 9.81
C SER A 160 17.79 -5.98 8.59
N ILE A 161 17.19 -5.89 7.40
CA ILE A 161 17.94 -5.46 6.20
C ILE A 161 17.63 -4.03 5.71
N ASN A 162 16.54 -3.37 6.11
CA ASN A 162 16.28 -1.98 5.69
C ASN A 162 16.86 -0.91 6.64
N ARG A 163 17.84 -1.27 7.48
CA ARG A 163 18.53 -0.36 8.40
C ARG A 163 19.83 0.26 7.84
N ILE A 164 20.09 0.20 6.54
CA ILE A 164 21.36 0.69 5.98
C ILE A 164 21.11 1.77 4.90
N LYS A 165 21.68 2.96 5.19
CA LYS A 165 21.97 4.13 4.34
C LYS A 165 20.88 5.19 4.11
N ARG A 166 20.64 6.03 5.13
CA ARG A 166 20.41 7.49 4.96
C ARG A 166 20.97 8.34 6.12
N GLN A 167 22.05 7.89 6.75
CA GLN A 167 22.88 8.72 7.63
C GLN A 167 24.34 8.41 7.30
N THR A 168 24.83 8.96 6.18
CA THR A 168 26.24 9.23 5.84
C THR A 168 26.30 9.57 4.35
N THR A 169 26.13 10.85 4.04
CA THR A 169 26.74 11.55 2.89
C THR A 169 26.52 13.05 3.13
N SER A 170 26.97 13.47 4.31
CA SER A 170 27.45 14.82 4.57
C SER A 170 28.96 14.65 4.70
N GLU A 171 29.66 14.66 3.57
CA GLU A 171 31.11 14.92 3.42
C GLU A 171 31.51 14.69 1.96
N ASN A 172 32.08 15.73 1.34
CA ASN A 172 32.91 15.77 0.14
C ASN A 172 32.26 15.58 -1.25
N LEU A 173 31.77 16.68 -1.82
CA LEU A 173 32.17 17.32 -3.11
C LEU A 173 31.15 18.38 -3.55
#